data_AF-A0A2E7TTB4-F1
#
_entry.id   AF-A0A2E7TTB4-F1
#
_cell.length_a   1.000
_cell.length_b   1.000
_cell.length_c   1.000
_cell.angle_alpha   90.00
_cell.angle_beta   90.00
_cell.angle_gamma   90.00
#
_symmetry.space_group_name_H-M   'P 1'
#
loop_
_entity.id
_entity.type
_entity.pdbx_description
1 polymer ?
#
loop_
_entity_poly.entity_id
_entity_poly.type
_entity_poly.pdbx_seq_one_letter_code
_entity_poly.pdbx_strand_id
1 'polypeptide(L)'
;MMLSTPNIFNPSRHMQLPVLRLAILACMMLIVRPSSNKTHAQAPFIDVSAAMSLWSDHTGGYLGAGISMADFNGDGLDDLSVAHHMGVLQFFLGNGEGFTPYPLVLSDYPNEAKCILWADIDNDGDQDLFITYRLAANRLYINEGDLQMTDVSAACGIDQSTRRSFGACFGDYDNDGLLDLFVANYVSGQDAPFNEFYRNLGGGYFEEVTFDFITGDPLPQNFQGQWVDFNEDGLLDLHLIRDRICFDNKYYKQTEEGGFFNDADSMGLDYSINAMCTSTTDFDRDDDQDLYMSAGMFEGNHFVVNDGNGVFALYDSEVGDSVLVNLTSWAGTWLDIDNDGWEDLHVCTGFSTYTSWPAILQNYSYVPDNFFHNEGGVFYEDTTGLFDVAALSFSAATGDYNLDGFPDLVNNRVGEYVQVLEAIPNNNRWIKIMLEGTVSNRDGIGAKIRVYKGGLQGYHMTTCGENYMGQNSRWEHFGLGLASGIDSITVHWPSGILDQYYNLAPNQSLFFVEGETQPDPCETEPCPGCTYPAACNFDSTANEEDGTCDFSCLINATTCGPGTEWNEFIQQCVQAENLCPTDLNGDQVTDVGDLLIFLAMFAIDCP
;
A
#
# COMPACT_ATOMS: atom_id res chain seq x y z
N MET A 1 -30.85 -0.62 65.60
CA MET A 1 -31.16 -1.90 66.26
C MET A 1 -31.06 -3.02 65.23
N MET A 2 -29.96 -3.76 65.33
CA MET A 2 -29.70 -5.18 65.05
C MET A 2 -30.73 -6.10 64.31
N LEU A 3 -30.10 -6.99 63.51
CA LEU A 3 -30.43 -8.37 63.07
C LEU A 3 -31.11 -8.53 61.70
N SER A 4 -30.79 -9.49 60.82
CA SER A 4 -29.72 -10.49 60.67
C SER A 4 -29.98 -11.25 59.34
N THR A 5 -28.93 -11.73 58.66
CA THR A 5 -28.98 -12.66 57.51
C THR A 5 -29.51 -14.06 57.88
N PRO A 6 -29.81 -14.96 56.91
CA PRO A 6 -28.79 -15.91 56.45
C PRO A 6 -28.87 -16.38 54.97
N ASN A 7 -27.72 -16.83 54.45
CA ASN A 7 -27.55 -17.74 53.31
C ASN A 7 -27.94 -19.19 53.69
N ILE A 8 -28.31 -20.05 52.72
CA ILE A 8 -27.83 -21.45 52.52
C ILE A 8 -28.50 -22.13 51.29
N PHE A 9 -27.68 -22.95 50.63
CA PHE A 9 -27.78 -23.78 49.42
C PHE A 9 -28.84 -24.92 49.32
N ASN A 10 -29.32 -25.17 48.08
CA ASN A 10 -29.60 -26.43 47.30
C ASN A 10 -30.51 -27.57 47.88
N PRO A 11 -31.00 -28.60 47.10
CA PRO A 11 -31.01 -28.86 45.64
C PRO A 11 -32.32 -29.45 45.02
N SER A 12 -32.29 -29.65 43.69
CA SER A 12 -33.02 -30.64 42.86
C SER A 12 -34.45 -30.33 42.34
N ARG A 13 -34.60 -30.25 41.00
CA ARG A 13 -35.33 -31.24 40.19
C ARG A 13 -35.22 -30.96 38.68
N HIS A 14 -34.91 -32.03 37.97
CA HIS A 14 -34.86 -32.16 36.52
C HIS A 14 -36.16 -31.75 35.81
N MET A 15 -36.02 -31.08 34.67
CA MET A 15 -36.96 -31.21 33.56
C MET A 15 -36.15 -31.30 32.25
N GLN A 16 -36.21 -32.48 31.63
CA GLN A 16 -35.63 -32.78 30.33
C GLN A 16 -36.52 -32.22 29.22
N LEU A 17 -35.92 -31.60 28.20
CA LEU A 17 -36.46 -31.48 26.85
C LEU A 17 -35.35 -31.86 25.85
N PRO A 18 -35.66 -32.58 24.76
CA PRO A 18 -34.69 -33.34 23.99
C PRO A 18 -34.00 -32.51 22.91
N VAL A 19 -32.68 -32.65 22.82
CA VAL A 19 -31.86 -32.16 21.69
C VAL A 19 -31.94 -33.20 20.57
N LEU A 20 -32.59 -32.83 19.46
CA LEU A 20 -32.54 -33.60 18.21
C LEU A 20 -31.24 -33.22 17.49
N ARG A 21 -30.20 -34.05 17.60
CA ARG A 21 -28.98 -33.94 16.78
C ARG A 21 -29.29 -34.46 15.37
N LEU A 22 -29.38 -33.56 14.38
CA LEU A 22 -29.12 -33.92 12.99
C LEU A 22 -27.61 -33.90 12.79
N ALA A 23 -27.01 -35.08 12.68
CA ALA A 23 -25.66 -35.24 12.16
C ALA A 23 -25.74 -35.23 10.63
N ILE A 24 -25.32 -34.12 10.01
CA ILE A 24 -24.97 -34.13 8.59
C ILE A 24 -23.52 -34.61 8.52
N LEU A 25 -23.36 -35.86 8.12
CA LEU A 25 -22.07 -36.48 7.84
C LEU A 25 -21.64 -35.98 6.45
N ALA A 26 -21.01 -34.81 6.38
CA ALA A 26 -20.29 -34.40 5.18
C ALA A 26 -18.95 -35.16 5.17
N CYS A 27 -18.79 -36.04 4.18
CA CYS A 27 -17.53 -36.72 3.88
C CYS A 27 -16.49 -35.65 3.50
N MET A 28 -15.66 -35.21 4.45
CA MET A 28 -14.39 -34.57 4.14
C MET A 28 -13.51 -35.61 3.43
N MET A 29 -13.46 -35.54 2.10
CA MET A 29 -12.30 -36.04 1.39
C MET A 29 -11.13 -35.17 1.83
N LEU A 30 -10.26 -35.73 2.67
CA LEU A 30 -8.88 -35.27 2.82
C LEU A 30 -8.23 -35.38 1.44
N ILE A 31 -8.30 -34.31 0.66
CA ILE A 31 -7.38 -34.11 -0.46
C ILE A 31 -6.05 -33.74 0.21
N VAL A 32 -5.23 -34.75 0.46
CA VAL A 32 -3.80 -34.52 0.69
C VAL A 32 -3.26 -33.97 -0.63
N ARG A 33 -3.16 -32.65 -0.74
CA ARG A 33 -2.44 -32.01 -1.85
C ARG A 33 -0.98 -32.45 -1.76
N PRO A 34 -0.35 -32.88 -2.86
CA PRO A 34 1.06 -33.22 -2.84
C PRO A 34 1.84 -31.95 -2.48
N SER A 35 2.61 -32.00 -1.39
CA SER A 35 3.63 -31.00 -1.11
C SER A 35 4.61 -31.00 -2.27
N SER A 36 4.55 -30.00 -3.14
CA SER A 36 5.70 -29.68 -3.98
C SER A 36 6.85 -29.38 -3.02
N ASN A 37 7.97 -30.11 -3.16
CA ASN A 37 9.22 -29.75 -2.53
C ASN A 37 9.65 -28.38 -3.09
N LYS A 38 9.11 -27.29 -2.53
CA LYS A 38 9.69 -25.96 -2.71
C LYS A 38 10.94 -25.94 -1.84
N THR A 39 12.10 -25.81 -2.47
CA THR A 39 13.34 -25.48 -1.77
C THR A 39 13.08 -24.18 -1.03
N HIS A 40 12.98 -24.22 0.30
CA HIS A 40 12.75 -23.04 1.12
C HIS A 40 13.80 -21.99 0.76
N ALA A 41 13.34 -20.88 0.18
CA ALA A 41 14.12 -19.68 0.01
C ALA A 41 14.63 -19.22 1.38
N GLN A 42 15.72 -18.46 1.38
CA GLN A 42 16.18 -17.78 2.58
C GLN A 42 15.11 -16.77 3.01
N ALA A 43 14.93 -16.56 4.32
CA ALA A 43 14.01 -15.53 4.81
C ALA A 43 14.38 -14.16 4.22
N PRO A 44 13.40 -13.33 3.79
CA PRO A 44 13.67 -12.06 3.12
C PRO A 44 14.26 -11.01 4.05
N PHE A 45 14.18 -11.21 5.37
CA PHE A 45 14.74 -10.29 6.36
C PHE A 45 15.77 -10.93 7.30
N ILE A 46 16.48 -10.05 8.00
CA ILE A 46 17.30 -10.32 9.17
C ILE A 46 16.72 -9.55 10.36
N ASP A 47 16.39 -10.24 11.47
CA ASP A 47 15.98 -9.57 12.71
C ASP A 47 17.20 -8.96 13.42
N VAL A 48 17.29 -7.64 13.42
CA VAL A 48 18.37 -6.86 14.05
C VAL A 48 17.94 -6.17 15.35
N SER A 49 16.74 -6.49 15.86
CA SER A 49 16.16 -5.84 17.04
C SER A 49 17.09 -5.88 18.25
N ALA A 50 17.81 -6.99 18.45
CA ALA A 50 18.74 -7.15 19.57
C ALA A 50 19.99 -6.27 19.45
N ALA A 51 20.42 -5.94 18.22
CA ALA A 51 21.53 -5.02 17.97
C ALA A 51 21.08 -3.56 18.15
N MET A 52 19.88 -3.22 17.67
CA MET A 52 19.33 -1.87 17.75
C MET A 52 18.89 -1.49 19.18
N SER A 53 18.31 -2.44 19.92
CA SER A 53 17.91 -2.26 21.33
C SER A 53 17.01 -1.03 21.58
N LEU A 54 16.05 -0.79 20.69
CA LEU A 54 15.12 0.34 20.77
C LEU A 54 14.02 0.06 21.80
N TRP A 55 14.14 0.65 22.99
CA TRP A 55 13.19 0.45 24.09
C TRP A 55 11.91 1.27 23.86
N SER A 56 10.75 0.62 23.86
CA SER A 56 9.43 1.24 23.64
C SER A 56 8.35 0.95 24.67
N ASP A 57 8.54 -0.06 25.52
CA ASP A 57 7.58 -0.45 26.57
C ASP A 57 6.12 -0.62 26.08
N HIS A 58 5.93 -1.45 25.06
CA HIS A 58 4.62 -1.93 24.65
C HIS A 58 4.16 -3.10 25.54
N THR A 59 4.22 -2.94 26.87
CA THR A 59 3.83 -3.99 27.83
C THR A 59 2.40 -3.84 28.35
N GLY A 60 1.75 -2.72 28.03
CA GLY A 60 0.39 -2.38 28.44
C GLY A 60 -0.47 -1.86 27.29
N GLY A 61 -1.56 -1.18 27.63
CA GLY A 61 -2.49 -0.60 26.67
C GLY A 61 -3.64 -1.53 26.27
N TYR A 62 -4.66 -0.92 25.67
CA TYR A 62 -5.87 -1.54 25.18
C TYR A 62 -5.89 -1.51 23.65
N LEU A 63 -5.79 -2.69 23.01
CA LEU A 63 -5.82 -2.82 21.54
C LEU A 63 -4.64 -2.13 20.85
N GLY A 64 -3.43 -2.25 21.42
CA GLY A 64 -2.19 -1.80 20.76
C GLY A 64 -1.92 -0.29 20.81
N ALA A 65 -0.81 0.09 20.19
CA ALA A 65 -0.32 1.46 20.02
C ALA A 65 0.34 1.59 18.64
N GLY A 66 0.32 2.79 18.07
CA GLY A 66 0.82 3.11 16.74
C GLY A 66 2.33 3.32 16.68
N ILE A 67 2.82 3.47 15.47
CA ILE A 67 4.23 3.71 15.11
C ILE A 67 4.27 4.61 13.87
N SER A 68 5.26 5.49 13.79
CA SER A 68 5.47 6.36 12.64
C SER A 68 6.94 6.35 12.27
N MET A 69 7.22 6.23 10.98
CA MET A 69 8.53 6.39 10.40
C MET A 69 8.49 7.59 9.44
N ALA A 70 9.10 8.70 9.84
CA ALA A 70 9.08 9.95 9.10
C ALA A 70 10.32 10.77 9.47
N ASP A 71 10.93 11.44 8.51
CA ASP A 71 11.94 12.47 8.75
C ASP A 71 11.29 13.68 9.45
N PHE A 72 11.18 13.62 10.78
CA PHE A 72 10.57 14.70 11.57
C PHE A 72 11.54 15.83 11.85
N ASN A 73 12.85 15.59 11.72
CA ASN A 73 13.88 16.59 12.03
C ASN A 73 14.36 17.39 10.78
N GLY A 74 14.02 16.91 9.57
CA GLY A 74 14.32 17.56 8.29
C GLY A 74 15.73 17.30 7.77
N ASP A 75 16.40 16.21 8.16
CA ASP A 75 17.75 15.86 7.71
C ASP A 75 17.79 14.93 6.49
N GLY A 76 16.63 14.53 5.98
CA GLY A 76 16.43 13.64 4.85
C GLY A 76 16.44 12.15 5.20
N LEU A 77 16.57 11.80 6.48
CA LEU A 77 16.56 10.42 6.98
C LEU A 77 15.29 10.15 7.77
N ASP A 78 14.72 8.96 7.59
CA ASP A 78 13.57 8.58 8.38
C ASP A 78 13.92 8.44 9.86
N ASP A 79 13.16 9.13 10.71
CA ASP A 79 13.19 9.00 12.15
C ASP A 79 12.04 8.08 12.62
N LEU A 80 12.12 7.57 13.86
CA LEU A 80 11.13 6.65 14.40
C LEU A 80 10.40 7.23 15.61
N SER A 81 9.07 7.11 15.62
CA SER A 81 8.21 7.53 16.73
C SER A 81 7.27 6.41 17.16
N VAL A 82 7.12 6.18 18.46
CA VAL A 82 6.28 5.11 19.02
C VAL A 82 5.33 5.64 20.08
N ALA A 83 4.04 5.36 19.90
CA ALA A 83 3.01 5.70 20.88
C ALA A 83 3.09 4.81 22.13
N HIS A 84 2.67 5.34 23.27
CA HIS A 84 2.86 4.67 24.57
C HIS A 84 1.61 4.66 25.45
N HIS A 85 1.39 3.53 26.13
CA HIS A 85 0.19 3.27 26.91
C HIS A 85 0.02 4.13 28.17
N MET A 86 1.10 4.75 28.67
CA MET A 86 1.11 5.72 29.76
C MET A 86 1.50 7.15 29.32
N GLY A 87 1.55 7.41 28.01
CA GLY A 87 1.89 8.74 27.47
C GLY A 87 3.38 9.09 27.46
N VAL A 88 4.26 8.11 27.74
CA VAL A 88 5.72 8.23 27.65
C VAL A 88 6.17 7.90 26.23
N LEU A 89 5.84 8.78 25.29
CA LEU A 89 6.18 8.64 23.88
C LEU A 89 7.69 8.43 23.69
N GLN A 90 8.07 7.61 22.73
CA GLN A 90 9.47 7.38 22.37
C GLN A 90 9.74 7.93 20.98
N PHE A 91 10.86 8.63 20.83
CA PHE A 91 11.35 9.18 19.58
C PHE A 91 12.79 8.75 19.38
N PHE A 92 13.18 8.49 18.14
CA PHE A 92 14.54 8.09 17.79
C PHE A 92 14.95 8.77 16.49
N LEU A 93 16.14 9.37 16.46
CA LEU A 93 16.71 9.92 15.24
C LEU A 93 17.34 8.82 14.38
N GLY A 94 16.99 8.80 13.10
CA GLY A 94 17.67 8.03 12.07
C GLY A 94 19.09 8.55 11.85
N ASN A 95 19.99 7.67 11.39
CA ASN A 95 21.36 8.06 11.05
C ASN A 95 21.91 7.36 9.79
N GLY A 96 21.04 6.70 9.03
CA GLY A 96 21.42 5.92 7.85
C GLY A 96 22.06 4.56 8.15
N GLU A 97 22.17 4.16 9.42
CA GLU A 97 22.57 2.81 9.84
C GLU A 97 21.61 2.21 10.89
N GLY A 98 20.76 3.04 11.50
CA GLY A 98 19.85 2.67 12.56
C GLY A 98 19.31 3.91 13.28
N PHE A 99 18.85 3.69 14.52
CA PHE A 99 18.13 4.72 15.28
C PHE A 99 18.80 5.04 16.62
N THR A 100 18.74 6.30 17.04
CA THR A 100 19.28 6.76 18.33
C THR A 100 18.22 7.47 19.17
N PRO A 101 18.04 7.14 20.47
CA PRO A 101 16.99 7.75 21.28
C PRO A 101 17.08 9.29 21.34
N TYR A 102 15.95 9.95 21.10
CA TYR A 102 15.82 11.39 21.08
C TYR A 102 14.82 11.87 22.14
N PRO A 103 15.26 12.67 23.13
CA PRO A 103 14.38 13.17 24.19
C PRO A 103 13.63 14.43 23.72
N LEU A 104 12.65 14.26 22.82
CA LEU A 104 11.77 15.36 22.39
C LEU A 104 11.05 15.97 23.60
N VAL A 105 11.05 17.30 23.70
CA VAL A 105 10.48 18.02 24.85
C VAL A 105 9.03 18.39 24.55
N LEU A 106 8.11 17.64 25.16
CA LEU A 106 6.67 17.91 25.10
C LEU A 106 6.11 18.20 26.50
N SER A 107 4.92 18.82 26.56
CA SER A 107 4.20 18.97 27.83
C SER A 107 3.78 17.60 28.38
N ASP A 108 3.91 17.41 29.70
CA ASP A 108 3.52 16.15 30.36
C ASP A 108 2.03 15.85 30.14
N TYR A 109 1.75 14.69 29.56
CA TYR A 109 0.39 14.24 29.24
C TYR A 109 0.29 12.72 29.37
N PRO A 110 0.22 12.18 30.60
CA PRO A 110 0.37 10.75 30.90
C PRO A 110 -0.91 9.95 30.62
N ASN A 111 -1.39 10.01 29.38
CA ASN A 111 -2.56 9.32 28.88
C ASN A 111 -2.17 8.30 27.81
N GLU A 112 -3.04 7.33 27.57
CA GLU A 112 -2.80 6.25 26.62
C GLU A 112 -2.81 6.79 25.18
N ALA A 113 -1.63 7.02 24.61
CA ALA A 113 -1.46 7.45 23.22
C ALA A 113 -1.75 6.29 22.26
N LYS A 114 -2.32 6.61 21.11
CA LYS A 114 -2.75 5.63 20.10
C LYS A 114 -2.00 5.80 18.79
N CYS A 115 -2.44 6.70 17.93
CA CYS A 115 -1.76 7.05 16.68
C CYS A 115 -0.82 8.23 16.92
N ILE A 116 0.30 8.25 16.22
CA ILE A 116 1.30 9.32 16.22
C ILE A 116 1.62 9.62 14.76
N LEU A 117 1.40 10.86 14.32
CA LEU A 117 1.60 11.29 12.94
C LEU A 117 2.44 12.55 12.87
N TRP A 118 3.34 12.59 11.89
CA TRP A 118 4.11 13.75 11.51
C TRP A 118 3.65 14.26 10.13
N ALA A 119 3.38 15.55 10.04
CA ALA A 119 3.03 16.22 8.78
C ALA A 119 3.33 17.71 8.89
N ASP A 120 3.58 18.40 7.79
CA ASP A 120 3.65 19.88 7.73
C ASP A 120 2.22 20.46 7.72
N ILE A 121 1.65 20.67 8.91
CA ILE A 121 0.22 20.98 9.08
C ILE A 121 -0.06 22.47 8.81
N ASP A 122 0.94 23.33 9.00
CA ASP A 122 0.82 24.77 8.74
C ASP A 122 1.52 25.25 7.45
N ASN A 123 2.10 24.32 6.68
CA ASN A 123 2.78 24.51 5.39
C ASN A 123 4.04 25.40 5.49
N ASP A 124 4.75 25.39 6.61
CA ASP A 124 5.94 26.22 6.81
C ASP A 124 7.27 25.52 6.49
N GLY A 125 7.24 24.19 6.35
CA GLY A 125 8.37 23.36 5.91
C GLY A 125 9.06 22.56 6.99
N ASP A 126 8.58 22.60 8.21
CA ASP A 126 8.97 21.62 9.21
C ASP A 126 7.79 20.69 9.57
N GLN A 127 8.07 19.63 10.31
CA GLN A 127 7.07 18.62 10.62
C GLN A 127 6.42 18.90 11.97
N ASP A 128 5.10 18.97 11.96
CA ASP A 128 4.22 19.08 13.11
C ASP A 128 3.80 17.71 13.63
N LEU A 129 3.36 17.65 14.88
CA LEU A 129 3.05 16.40 15.56
C LEU A 129 1.59 16.33 15.98
N PHE A 130 0.86 15.35 15.44
CA PHE A 130 -0.49 15.01 15.88
C PHE A 130 -0.52 13.64 16.59
N ILE A 131 -1.22 13.59 17.73
CA ILE A 131 -1.34 12.37 18.54
C ILE A 131 -2.77 12.17 18.99
N THR A 132 -3.31 10.99 18.73
CA THR A 132 -4.61 10.57 19.27
C THR A 132 -4.46 9.89 20.62
N TYR A 133 -5.47 10.03 21.47
CA TYR A 133 -5.47 9.43 22.79
C TYR A 133 -6.75 8.66 23.09
N ARG A 134 -6.59 7.59 23.87
CA ARG A 134 -7.72 6.86 24.45
C ARG A 134 -8.07 7.42 25.83
N LEU A 135 -9.35 7.74 25.99
CA LEU A 135 -9.97 8.35 27.18
C LEU A 135 -9.39 9.72 27.57
N ALA A 136 -8.84 10.45 26.60
CA ALA A 136 -8.29 11.79 26.78
C ALA A 136 -8.49 12.61 25.49
N ALA A 137 -8.21 13.91 25.55
CA ALA A 137 -8.24 14.78 24.37
C ALA A 137 -7.01 14.51 23.47
N ASN A 138 -7.21 14.63 22.16
CA ASN A 138 -6.14 14.56 21.16
C ASN A 138 -5.19 15.76 21.29
N ARG A 139 -3.95 15.61 20.82
CA ARG A 139 -2.93 16.67 20.89
C ARG A 139 -2.38 17.02 19.52
N LEU A 140 -2.28 18.31 19.26
CA LEU A 140 -1.59 18.89 18.12
C LEU A 140 -0.47 19.81 18.63
N TYR A 141 0.74 19.59 18.14
CA TYR A 141 1.89 20.44 18.40
C TYR A 141 2.42 21.00 17.09
N ILE A 142 2.51 22.32 17.00
CA ILE A 142 3.18 23.00 15.89
C ILE A 142 4.66 23.11 16.21
N ASN A 143 5.53 22.76 15.27
CA ASN A 143 6.95 22.95 15.39
C ASN A 143 7.30 24.39 14.99
N GLU A 144 7.95 25.13 15.88
CA GLU A 144 8.33 26.54 15.63
C GLU A 144 9.77 26.63 15.07
N GLY A 145 10.23 25.58 14.38
CA GLY A 145 11.61 25.34 14.00
C GLY A 145 12.45 24.60 15.05
N ASP A 146 13.41 23.79 14.57
CA ASP A 146 14.36 23.03 15.39
C ASP A 146 13.68 22.16 16.49
N LEU A 147 12.54 21.54 16.14
CA LEU A 147 11.74 20.70 17.04
C LEU A 147 11.27 21.42 18.31
N GLN A 148 11.07 22.75 18.24
CA GLN A 148 10.48 23.54 19.31
C GLN A 148 8.95 23.43 19.26
N MET A 149 8.44 22.32 19.81
CA MET A 149 7.02 21.96 19.75
C MET A 149 6.14 22.82 20.68
N THR A 150 5.14 23.50 20.11
CA THR A 150 4.11 24.28 20.81
C THR A 150 2.78 23.53 20.83
N ASP A 151 2.26 23.17 22.02
CA ASP A 151 0.92 22.59 22.16
C ASP A 151 -0.16 23.62 21.81
N VAL A 152 -0.78 23.48 20.64
CA VAL A 152 -1.86 24.35 20.15
C VAL A 152 -3.25 23.73 20.34
N SER A 153 -3.35 22.52 20.89
CA SER A 153 -4.59 21.71 20.93
C SER A 153 -5.82 22.49 21.41
N ALA A 154 -5.65 23.31 22.46
CA ALA A 154 -6.76 24.05 23.06
C ALA A 154 -7.23 25.27 22.24
N ALA A 155 -6.45 25.70 21.26
CA ALA A 155 -6.67 26.92 20.47
C ALA A 155 -6.84 26.66 18.97
N CYS A 156 -6.36 25.52 18.46
CA CYS A 156 -6.40 25.17 17.04
C CYS A 156 -7.79 24.75 16.55
N GLY A 157 -8.78 24.54 17.42
CA GLY A 157 -10.16 24.22 17.00
C GLY A 157 -10.52 22.74 16.98
N ILE A 158 -9.55 21.84 17.18
CA ILE A 158 -9.85 20.41 17.42
C ILE A 158 -10.57 20.20 18.75
N ASP A 159 -11.44 19.21 18.83
CA ASP A 159 -12.22 18.91 20.02
C ASP A 159 -11.33 18.52 21.22
N GLN A 160 -11.66 19.07 22.39
CA GLN A 160 -10.91 18.88 23.63
C GLN A 160 -11.63 17.99 24.65
N SER A 161 -12.62 17.22 24.22
CA SER A 161 -13.33 16.28 25.07
C SER A 161 -12.57 14.96 25.19
N THR A 162 -12.86 14.22 26.26
CA THR A 162 -12.24 12.92 26.52
C THR A 162 -12.93 11.84 25.70
N ARG A 163 -12.28 11.40 24.62
CA ARG A 163 -12.84 10.43 23.66
C ARG A 163 -12.01 9.16 23.60
N ARG A 164 -12.39 8.20 22.76
CA ARG A 164 -11.58 7.00 22.48
C ARG A 164 -11.11 7.06 21.03
N SER A 165 -10.23 8.02 20.75
CA SER A 165 -9.60 8.18 19.46
C SER A 165 -8.58 7.06 19.25
N PHE A 166 -8.56 6.45 18.07
CA PHE A 166 -7.57 5.46 17.66
C PHE A 166 -6.78 5.99 16.47
N GLY A 167 -7.16 5.62 15.26
CA GLY A 167 -6.56 6.07 14.03
C GLY A 167 -6.85 7.52 13.69
N ALA A 168 -5.94 8.11 12.93
CA ALA A 168 -6.13 9.37 12.25
C ALA A 168 -5.44 9.32 10.89
N CYS A 169 -5.83 10.23 10.00
CA CYS A 169 -5.18 10.45 8.72
C CYS A 169 -5.31 11.90 8.27
N PHE A 170 -4.29 12.39 7.60
CA PHE A 170 -4.28 13.68 6.93
C PHE A 170 -4.54 13.53 5.44
N GLY A 171 -5.25 14.49 4.86
CA GLY A 171 -5.51 14.58 3.43
C GLY A 171 -6.07 15.96 3.09
N ASP A 172 -5.84 16.45 1.88
CA ASP A 172 -6.36 17.72 1.38
C ASP A 172 -7.66 17.43 0.62
N TYR A 173 -8.80 17.35 1.32
CA TYR A 173 -10.01 16.80 0.71
C TYR A 173 -10.70 17.80 -0.21
N ASP A 174 -10.56 19.11 0.05
CA ASP A 174 -11.15 20.18 -0.76
C ASP A 174 -10.15 20.84 -1.73
N ASN A 175 -8.95 20.25 -1.88
CA ASN A 175 -7.87 20.65 -2.79
C ASN A 175 -7.50 22.15 -2.62
N ASP A 176 -7.46 22.61 -1.38
CA ASP A 176 -7.12 24.00 -1.04
C ASP A 176 -5.64 24.21 -0.69
N GLY A 177 -4.87 23.11 -0.69
CA GLY A 177 -3.44 23.08 -0.40
C GLY A 177 -3.14 22.89 1.08
N LEU A 178 -4.13 22.70 1.95
CA LEU A 178 -3.96 22.50 3.39
C LEU A 178 -4.34 21.08 3.80
N LEU A 179 -3.62 20.53 4.78
CA LEU A 179 -3.91 19.19 5.28
C LEU A 179 -5.09 19.18 6.26
N ASP A 180 -6.20 18.57 5.85
CA ASP A 180 -7.36 18.29 6.69
C ASP A 180 -7.17 17.02 7.50
N LEU A 181 -7.92 16.90 8.60
CA LEU A 181 -7.72 15.84 9.60
C LEU A 181 -8.99 15.04 9.83
N PHE A 182 -8.90 13.73 9.60
CA PHE A 182 -9.90 12.77 10.03
C PHE A 182 -9.42 11.98 11.26
N VAL A 183 -10.29 11.79 12.26
CA VAL A 183 -10.00 11.00 13.47
C VAL A 183 -11.08 9.95 13.69
N ALA A 184 -10.66 8.68 13.73
CA ALA A 184 -11.53 7.55 14.01
C ALA A 184 -11.74 7.36 15.52
N ASN A 185 -13.01 7.31 15.93
CA ASN A 185 -13.40 7.11 17.32
C ASN A 185 -14.04 5.74 17.55
N TYR A 186 -13.63 5.10 18.65
CA TYR A 186 -14.17 3.80 19.07
C TYR A 186 -15.25 3.96 20.14
N VAL A 187 -16.51 3.97 19.71
CA VAL A 187 -17.66 4.23 20.58
C VAL A 187 -18.22 2.96 21.21
N SER A 188 -18.63 3.07 22.47
CA SER A 188 -19.35 2.06 23.24
C SER A 188 -20.74 2.57 23.61
N GLY A 189 -21.64 1.70 24.07
CA GLY A 189 -23.07 1.98 24.32
C GLY A 189 -23.42 3.13 25.30
N GLN A 190 -22.47 3.93 25.76
CA GLN A 190 -22.66 5.12 26.59
C GLN A 190 -22.13 6.41 25.94
N ASP A 191 -21.36 6.34 24.85
CA ASP A 191 -20.76 7.53 24.23
C ASP A 191 -21.63 8.07 23.09
N ALA A 192 -21.47 9.35 22.79
CA ALA A 192 -22.07 9.93 21.60
C ALA A 192 -21.38 9.32 20.34
N PRO A 193 -22.15 8.87 19.34
CA PRO A 193 -21.59 8.20 18.18
C PRO A 193 -21.07 9.18 17.14
N PHE A 194 -19.77 9.48 17.11
CA PHE A 194 -19.19 10.22 15.99
C PHE A 194 -17.66 10.09 15.88
N ASN A 195 -17.18 10.04 14.64
CA ASN A 195 -15.80 10.39 14.29
C ASN A 195 -15.64 11.91 14.26
N GLU A 196 -14.42 12.38 14.12
CA GLU A 196 -14.15 13.80 13.94
C GLU A 196 -13.58 14.05 12.55
N PHE A 197 -14.07 15.09 11.89
CA PHE A 197 -13.51 15.55 10.63
C PHE A 197 -13.32 17.06 10.70
N TYR A 198 -12.09 17.49 10.44
CA TYR A 198 -11.65 18.86 10.59
C TYR A 198 -11.09 19.39 9.29
N ARG A 199 -11.61 20.53 8.85
CA ARG A 199 -11.02 21.28 7.75
C ARG A 199 -9.97 22.24 8.28
N ASN A 200 -8.79 22.26 7.67
CA ASN A 200 -7.72 23.19 7.98
C ASN A 200 -8.01 24.57 7.39
N LEU A 201 -7.74 25.62 8.16
CA LEU A 201 -7.96 27.02 7.80
C LEU A 201 -6.64 27.77 7.58
N GLY A 202 -5.51 27.06 7.67
CA GLY A 202 -4.15 27.54 7.57
C GLY A 202 -3.56 27.93 8.92
N GLY A 203 -2.22 27.88 9.03
CA GLY A 203 -1.52 28.24 10.27
C GLY A 203 -1.79 27.28 11.44
N GLY A 204 -2.15 26.02 11.13
CA GLY A 204 -2.49 25.01 12.13
C GLY A 204 -3.85 25.19 12.82
N TYR A 205 -4.78 25.95 12.24
CA TYR A 205 -6.14 26.12 12.76
C TYR A 205 -7.15 25.28 11.99
N PHE A 206 -8.16 24.78 12.66
CA PHE A 206 -9.16 23.86 12.14
C PHE A 206 -10.57 24.32 12.50
N GLU A 207 -11.52 23.94 11.65
CA GLU A 207 -12.94 23.91 11.99
C GLU A 207 -13.51 22.50 11.83
N GLU A 208 -14.42 22.12 12.72
CA GLU A 208 -15.11 20.84 12.63
C GLU A 208 -16.14 20.89 11.47
N VAL A 209 -15.94 20.02 10.48
CA VAL A 209 -16.82 19.83 9.32
C VAL A 209 -17.50 18.45 9.33
N THR A 210 -17.48 17.75 10.48
CA THR A 210 -18.10 16.44 10.64
C THR A 210 -19.55 16.42 10.15
N PHE A 211 -19.85 15.58 9.17
CA PHE A 211 -21.18 15.49 8.56
C PHE A 211 -22.11 14.49 9.27
N ASP A 212 -23.43 14.73 9.17
CA ASP A 212 -24.47 13.86 9.73
C ASP A 212 -24.32 12.39 9.31
N PHE A 213 -23.84 12.07 8.11
CA PHE A 213 -23.65 10.68 7.65
C PHE A 213 -22.36 10.01 8.14
N ILE A 214 -21.37 10.79 8.58
CA ILE A 214 -20.19 10.29 9.30
C ILE A 214 -20.60 10.01 10.76
N THR A 215 -21.56 10.76 11.31
CA THR A 215 -22.06 10.61 12.68
C THR A 215 -23.34 9.76 12.84
N GLY A 216 -24.02 9.45 11.73
CA GLY A 216 -25.45 9.12 11.74
C GLY A 216 -25.79 7.72 12.21
N ASP A 217 -24.80 6.83 12.25
CA ASP A 217 -24.98 5.44 12.63
C ASP A 217 -24.82 5.26 14.15
N PRO A 218 -25.74 4.56 14.83
CA PRO A 218 -25.62 4.33 16.26
C PRO A 218 -24.43 3.41 16.58
N LEU A 219 -23.51 3.91 17.42
CA LEU A 219 -22.39 3.20 18.04
C LEU A 219 -21.27 2.75 17.08
N PRO A 220 -20.63 3.68 16.33
CA PRO A 220 -19.54 3.34 15.43
C PRO A 220 -18.30 2.90 16.22
N GLN A 221 -17.75 1.73 15.85
CA GLN A 221 -16.54 1.17 16.44
C GLN A 221 -15.45 1.21 15.39
N ASN A 222 -14.87 2.39 15.18
CA ASN A 222 -13.92 2.60 14.09
C ASN A 222 -12.50 2.62 14.64
N PHE A 223 -11.57 2.04 13.90
CA PHE A 223 -10.15 2.04 14.26
C PHE A 223 -9.32 2.95 13.38
N GLN A 224 -9.62 3.06 12.09
CA GLN A 224 -8.86 3.86 11.12
C GLN A 224 -9.82 4.34 10.01
N GLY A 225 -9.50 5.46 9.37
CA GLY A 225 -9.99 5.80 8.04
C GLY A 225 -8.80 6.01 7.11
N GLN A 226 -9.00 5.88 5.80
CA GLN A 226 -7.96 6.12 4.81
C GLN A 226 -8.53 6.97 3.67
N TRP A 227 -7.80 8.03 3.32
CA TRP A 227 -8.07 8.81 2.11
C TRP A 227 -7.60 8.03 0.89
N VAL A 228 -8.45 7.97 -0.13
CA VAL A 228 -8.28 7.18 -1.36
C VAL A 228 -8.89 7.93 -2.53
N ASP A 229 -8.49 7.60 -3.76
CA ASP A 229 -9.12 8.12 -4.99
C ASP A 229 -9.17 7.00 -6.03
N PHE A 230 -10.02 6.00 -5.78
CA PHE A 230 -10.14 4.77 -6.57
C PHE A 230 -10.72 4.99 -7.97
N ASN A 231 -11.46 6.07 -8.16
CA ASN A 231 -12.08 6.46 -9.43
C ASN A 231 -11.24 7.47 -10.23
N GLU A 232 -10.07 7.86 -9.72
CA GLU A 232 -9.13 8.78 -10.37
C GLU A 232 -9.78 10.11 -10.79
N ASP A 233 -10.70 10.64 -9.97
CA ASP A 233 -11.38 11.90 -10.28
C ASP A 233 -10.73 13.14 -9.66
N GLY A 234 -9.67 12.94 -8.87
CA GLY A 234 -8.88 14.00 -8.24
C GLY A 234 -9.51 14.54 -6.96
N LEU A 235 -10.59 13.92 -6.47
CA LEU A 235 -11.17 14.22 -5.17
C LEU A 235 -10.88 13.06 -4.21
N LEU A 236 -10.37 13.37 -3.02
CA LEU A 236 -10.16 12.34 -2.01
C LEU A 236 -11.51 11.85 -1.45
N ASP A 237 -11.69 10.54 -1.52
CA ASP A 237 -12.76 9.77 -0.90
C ASP A 237 -12.27 9.17 0.43
N LEU A 238 -13.20 8.86 1.34
CA LEU A 238 -12.86 8.29 2.64
C LEU A 238 -13.36 6.85 2.77
N HIS A 239 -12.44 5.89 2.79
CA HIS A 239 -12.74 4.52 3.21
C HIS A 239 -12.68 4.42 4.74
N LEU A 240 -13.79 4.02 5.35
CA LEU A 240 -13.95 3.92 6.80
C LEU A 240 -14.30 2.48 7.21
N ILE A 241 -13.36 1.85 7.89
CA ILE A 241 -13.54 0.51 8.44
C ILE A 241 -14.25 0.52 9.79
N ARG A 242 -15.01 -0.54 10.05
CA ARG A 242 -15.81 -0.70 11.28
C ARG A 242 -15.59 -2.07 11.93
N ASP A 243 -15.28 -2.07 13.21
CA ASP A 243 -15.11 -3.25 14.04
C ASP A 243 -16.46 -3.75 14.56
N ARG A 244 -17.22 -4.48 13.73
CA ARG A 244 -18.16 -5.56 14.11
C ARG A 244 -18.82 -6.16 12.87
N ILE A 245 -19.14 -7.45 12.96
CA ILE A 245 -20.01 -8.16 12.02
C ILE A 245 -21.47 -7.65 11.90
N CYS A 246 -21.85 -6.64 12.68
CA CYS A 246 -23.16 -6.00 12.59
C CYS A 246 -23.10 -4.60 11.98
N PHE A 247 -21.91 -4.17 11.54
CA PHE A 247 -21.65 -2.86 10.98
C PHE A 247 -20.82 -3.04 9.69
N ASP A 248 -21.45 -2.81 8.54
CA ASP A 248 -20.78 -2.88 7.23
C ASP A 248 -19.71 -1.79 7.10
N ASN A 249 -18.55 -2.02 6.50
CA ASN A 249 -17.63 -0.92 6.21
C ASN A 249 -18.29 0.17 5.34
N LYS A 250 -17.74 1.39 5.39
CA LYS A 250 -18.28 2.56 4.70
C LYS A 250 -17.25 3.12 3.73
N TYR A 251 -17.75 3.63 2.61
CA TYR A 251 -16.97 4.33 1.62
C TYR A 251 -17.71 5.63 1.32
N TYR A 252 -17.16 6.75 1.79
CA TYR A 252 -17.74 8.06 1.57
C TYR A 252 -17.12 8.66 0.32
N LYS A 253 -17.87 8.57 -0.78
CA LYS A 253 -17.52 9.17 -2.05
C LYS A 253 -17.82 10.67 -2.03
N GLN A 254 -16.83 11.48 -2.35
CA GLN A 254 -16.93 12.91 -2.51
C GLN A 254 -17.65 13.26 -3.82
N THR A 255 -18.39 14.37 -3.83
CA THR A 255 -19.00 14.94 -5.03
C THR A 255 -18.29 16.23 -5.42
N GLU A 256 -18.39 16.62 -6.69
CA GLU A 256 -17.83 17.88 -7.19
C GLU A 256 -18.33 19.13 -6.42
N GLU A 257 -19.46 19.03 -5.73
CA GLU A 257 -19.99 20.10 -4.86
C GLU A 257 -19.40 20.11 -3.44
N GLY A 258 -18.46 19.21 -3.12
CA GLY A 258 -17.80 19.06 -1.81
C GLY A 258 -18.63 18.29 -0.77
N GLY A 259 -19.71 17.63 -1.20
CA GLY A 259 -20.49 16.74 -0.33
C GLY A 259 -19.94 15.32 -0.35
N PHE A 260 -20.35 14.47 0.59
CA PHE A 260 -20.09 13.04 0.49
C PHE A 260 -21.36 12.21 0.61
N PHE A 261 -21.33 11.01 0.04
CA PHE A 261 -22.36 9.99 0.22
C PHE A 261 -21.73 8.60 0.37
N ASN A 262 -22.39 7.71 1.11
CA ASN A 262 -21.90 6.34 1.27
C ASN A 262 -22.21 5.50 0.03
N ASP A 263 -21.18 5.01 -0.65
CA ASP A 263 -21.26 4.19 -1.88
C ASP A 263 -20.72 2.76 -1.72
N ALA A 264 -20.43 2.33 -0.48
CA ALA A 264 -19.79 1.05 -0.21
C ALA A 264 -20.48 -0.18 -0.84
N ASP A 265 -21.82 -0.24 -0.85
CA ASP A 265 -22.59 -1.37 -1.42
C ASP A 265 -22.42 -1.46 -2.95
N SER A 266 -22.36 -0.33 -3.65
CA SER A 266 -22.21 -0.34 -5.11
C SER A 266 -20.78 -0.69 -5.54
N MET A 267 -19.80 -0.33 -4.71
CA MET A 267 -18.38 -0.63 -4.92
C MET A 267 -17.98 -2.00 -4.38
N GLY A 268 -18.86 -2.72 -3.67
CA GLY A 268 -18.52 -4.03 -3.07
C GLY A 268 -17.61 -3.93 -1.85
N LEU A 269 -17.62 -2.79 -1.13
CA LEU A 269 -16.80 -2.50 0.04
C LEU A 269 -17.57 -2.57 1.37
N ASP A 270 -18.86 -2.94 1.36
CA ASP A 270 -19.74 -2.97 2.53
C ASP A 270 -19.57 -4.22 3.42
N TYR A 271 -18.32 -4.64 3.65
CA TYR A 271 -18.03 -5.83 4.45
C TYR A 271 -18.37 -5.64 5.92
N SER A 272 -19.22 -6.52 6.46
CA SER A 272 -19.52 -6.63 7.90
C SER A 272 -18.54 -7.60 8.58
N ILE A 273 -17.37 -7.10 8.98
CA ILE A 273 -16.30 -7.88 9.64
C ILE A 273 -15.81 -7.16 10.91
N ASN A 274 -14.99 -7.82 11.72
CA ASN A 274 -14.28 -7.12 12.79
C ASN A 274 -13.06 -6.42 12.17
N ALA A 275 -13.25 -5.33 11.41
CA ALA A 275 -12.16 -4.66 10.71
C ALA A 275 -11.33 -3.78 11.66
N MET A 276 -10.01 -3.86 11.60
CA MET A 276 -9.09 -3.02 12.39
C MET A 276 -8.25 -2.06 11.56
N CYS A 277 -7.90 -2.42 10.33
CA CYS A 277 -7.25 -1.53 9.38
C CYS A 277 -7.79 -1.71 7.97
N THR A 278 -7.39 -0.77 7.13
CA THR A 278 -7.41 -0.85 5.68
C THR A 278 -6.05 -0.36 5.17
N SER A 279 -5.59 -0.91 4.05
CA SER A 279 -4.39 -0.43 3.34
C SER A 279 -4.53 -0.72 1.85
N THR A 280 -3.95 0.14 1.02
CA THR A 280 -4.11 0.13 -0.44
C THR A 280 -2.78 -0.13 -1.14
N THR A 281 -2.82 -0.75 -2.31
CA THR A 281 -1.65 -0.93 -3.20
C THR A 281 -2.12 -1.26 -4.62
N ASP A 282 -1.28 -1.04 -5.62
CA ASP A 282 -1.46 -1.62 -6.97
C ASP A 282 -0.66 -2.93 -7.04
N PHE A 283 -1.26 -4.06 -6.60
CA PHE A 283 -0.50 -5.31 -6.44
C PHE A 283 -0.27 -6.04 -7.76
N ASP A 284 -1.09 -5.81 -8.79
CA ASP A 284 -1.02 -6.51 -10.07
C ASP A 284 -0.57 -5.63 -11.25
N ARG A 285 -0.23 -4.36 -10.97
CA ARG A 285 0.33 -3.35 -11.88
C ARG A 285 -0.62 -2.99 -13.02
N ASP A 286 -1.92 -2.91 -12.72
CA ASP A 286 -2.94 -2.61 -13.71
C ASP A 286 -3.42 -1.13 -13.71
N ASP A 287 -2.73 -0.29 -12.93
CA ASP A 287 -2.95 1.16 -12.79
C ASP A 287 -4.18 1.56 -11.97
N ASP A 288 -4.66 0.66 -11.11
CA ASP A 288 -5.64 0.97 -10.08
C ASP A 288 -5.16 0.53 -8.67
N GLN A 289 -5.85 0.99 -7.63
CA GLN A 289 -5.53 0.58 -6.26
C GLN A 289 -6.49 -0.50 -5.78
N ASP A 290 -5.91 -1.57 -5.26
CA ASP A 290 -6.54 -2.66 -4.55
C ASP A 290 -6.51 -2.45 -3.04
N LEU A 291 -7.24 -3.29 -2.31
CA LEU A 291 -7.53 -3.03 -0.92
C LEU A 291 -7.39 -4.27 -0.04
N TYR A 292 -6.53 -4.16 0.97
CA TYR A 292 -6.48 -5.08 2.09
C TYR A 292 -7.28 -4.55 3.27
N MET A 293 -8.07 -5.43 3.89
CA MET A 293 -8.80 -5.17 5.13
C MET A 293 -8.49 -6.27 6.15
N SER A 294 -7.99 -5.88 7.32
CA SER A 294 -7.78 -6.83 8.41
C SER A 294 -9.11 -7.28 9.01
N ALA A 295 -9.12 -8.43 9.66
CA ALA A 295 -10.31 -8.95 10.31
C ALA A 295 -10.01 -9.79 11.56
N GLY A 296 -11.09 -10.22 12.21
CA GLY A 296 -11.06 -11.21 13.28
C GLY A 296 -10.82 -12.64 12.79
N MET A 297 -10.48 -13.52 13.72
CA MET A 297 -10.11 -14.92 13.43
C MET A 297 -11.22 -15.76 12.76
N PHE A 298 -12.49 -15.34 12.85
CA PHE A 298 -13.63 -16.13 12.35
C PHE A 298 -14.05 -15.71 10.95
N GLU A 299 -13.86 -14.44 10.64
CA GLU A 299 -14.13 -13.85 9.34
C GLU A 299 -12.94 -14.06 8.39
N GLY A 300 -11.71 -13.95 8.93
CA GLY A 300 -10.48 -13.87 8.14
C GLY A 300 -10.37 -12.53 7.42
N ASN A 301 -9.15 -12.04 7.23
CA ASN A 301 -8.93 -10.80 6.49
C ASN A 301 -9.45 -10.91 5.05
N HIS A 302 -9.70 -9.76 4.43
CA HIS A 302 -10.17 -9.65 3.06
C HIS A 302 -9.15 -8.88 2.25
N PHE A 303 -8.82 -9.43 1.08
CA PHE A 303 -8.11 -8.71 0.05
C PHE A 303 -9.05 -8.65 -1.15
N VAL A 304 -9.33 -7.44 -1.60
CA VAL A 304 -10.29 -7.19 -2.67
C VAL A 304 -9.61 -6.41 -3.78
N VAL A 305 -9.89 -6.85 -5.00
CA VAL A 305 -9.28 -6.39 -6.24
C VAL A 305 -10.25 -5.46 -6.95
N ASN A 306 -9.76 -4.31 -7.38
CA ASN A 306 -10.51 -3.35 -8.18
C ASN A 306 -10.58 -3.83 -9.65
N ASP A 307 -11.62 -3.42 -10.38
CA ASP A 307 -11.84 -3.84 -11.77
C ASP A 307 -11.49 -2.74 -12.79
N GLY A 308 -10.74 -1.73 -12.36
CA GLY A 308 -10.46 -0.49 -13.08
C GLY A 308 -11.62 0.51 -13.13
N ASN A 309 -12.79 0.19 -12.55
CA ASN A 309 -13.96 1.08 -12.53
C ASN A 309 -14.42 1.43 -11.11
N GLY A 310 -13.63 1.09 -10.09
CA GLY A 310 -13.95 1.30 -8.68
C GLY A 310 -14.92 0.27 -8.11
N VAL A 311 -15.04 -0.92 -8.72
CA VAL A 311 -15.84 -2.03 -8.19
C VAL A 311 -14.90 -3.12 -7.71
N PHE A 312 -15.04 -3.50 -6.45
CA PHE A 312 -14.16 -4.42 -5.77
C PHE A 312 -14.78 -5.81 -5.64
N ALA A 313 -13.95 -6.84 -5.80
CA ALA A 313 -14.30 -8.23 -5.55
C ALA A 313 -13.19 -8.95 -4.80
N LEU A 314 -13.51 -10.00 -4.02
CA LEU A 314 -12.48 -10.78 -3.33
C LEU A 314 -11.43 -11.30 -4.32
N TYR A 315 -10.16 -11.12 -3.96
CA TYR A 315 -9.04 -11.75 -4.66
C TYR A 315 -9.23 -13.27 -4.68
N ASP A 316 -9.29 -13.82 -5.89
CA ASP A 316 -9.43 -15.25 -6.14
C ASP A 316 -8.43 -15.65 -7.23
N SER A 317 -7.34 -16.32 -6.82
CA SER A 317 -6.34 -16.83 -7.76
C SER A 317 -6.40 -18.35 -7.85
N GLU A 318 -6.37 -18.87 -9.09
CA GLU A 318 -6.30 -20.31 -9.35
C GLU A 318 -4.93 -20.91 -8.99
N VAL A 319 -3.92 -20.05 -8.82
CA VAL A 319 -2.53 -20.38 -8.53
C VAL A 319 -2.05 -19.59 -7.29
N GLY A 320 -0.94 -20.03 -6.68
CA GLY A 320 -0.45 -19.40 -5.46
C GLY A 320 -1.28 -19.72 -4.21
N ASP A 321 -1.03 -18.94 -3.18
CA ASP A 321 -1.68 -19.01 -1.88
C ASP A 321 -2.72 -17.88 -1.74
N SER A 322 -3.70 -18.10 -0.86
CA SER A 322 -4.61 -17.04 -0.45
C SER A 322 -3.93 -16.20 0.64
N VAL A 323 -4.18 -14.90 0.64
CA VAL A 323 -3.76 -14.01 1.74
C VAL A 323 -4.63 -14.14 3.00
N LEU A 324 -5.48 -15.18 3.08
CA LEU A 324 -6.38 -15.45 4.21
C LEU A 324 -5.61 -15.89 5.48
N VAL A 325 -5.58 -15.00 6.46
CA VAL A 325 -5.09 -15.17 7.82
C VAL A 325 -6.28 -15.40 8.77
N ASN A 326 -6.39 -16.60 9.32
CA ASN A 326 -7.45 -16.98 10.28
C ASN A 326 -7.06 -16.65 11.74
N LEU A 327 -6.44 -15.49 11.94
CA LEU A 327 -6.06 -14.93 13.24
C LEU A 327 -6.65 -13.52 13.37
N THR A 328 -6.62 -12.97 14.58
CA THR A 328 -6.98 -11.56 14.75
C THR A 328 -5.85 -10.70 14.19
N SER A 329 -6.11 -10.09 13.05
CA SER A 329 -5.16 -9.30 12.28
C SER A 329 -5.34 -7.81 12.60
N TRP A 330 -4.25 -7.04 12.61
CA TRP A 330 -4.23 -5.63 12.99
C TRP A 330 -3.82 -4.75 11.83
N ALA A 331 -2.52 -4.53 11.62
CA ALA A 331 -1.96 -3.87 10.44
C ALA A 331 -1.75 -4.83 9.27
N GLY A 332 -1.93 -4.33 8.05
CA GLY A 332 -1.43 -4.90 6.80
C GLY A 332 -0.53 -3.87 6.13
N THR A 333 0.75 -4.17 5.97
CA THR A 333 1.78 -3.24 5.47
C THR A 333 2.31 -3.75 4.15
N TRP A 334 2.30 -2.88 3.14
CA TRP A 334 2.82 -3.14 1.80
C TRP A 334 4.27 -2.68 1.69
N LEU A 335 5.11 -3.49 1.06
CA LEU A 335 6.48 -3.16 0.69
C LEU A 335 7.00 -4.14 -0.37
N ASP A 336 7.71 -3.68 -1.38
CA ASP A 336 8.50 -4.53 -2.27
C ASP A 336 9.86 -4.89 -1.64
N ILE A 337 9.91 -6.01 -0.90
CA ILE A 337 11.07 -6.32 -0.05
C ILE A 337 12.33 -6.65 -0.84
N ASP A 338 12.15 -7.21 -2.02
CA ASP A 338 13.24 -7.74 -2.82
C ASP A 338 13.49 -6.93 -4.10
N ASN A 339 12.79 -5.81 -4.26
CA ASN A 339 12.88 -4.87 -5.36
C ASN A 339 12.54 -5.48 -6.73
N ASP A 340 11.77 -6.56 -6.81
CA ASP A 340 11.37 -7.15 -8.09
C ASP A 340 10.24 -6.36 -8.81
N GLY A 341 9.71 -5.34 -8.13
CA GLY A 341 8.68 -4.40 -8.51
C GLY A 341 7.27 -4.82 -8.09
N TRP A 342 7.10 -5.94 -7.37
CA TRP A 342 5.81 -6.40 -6.89
C TRP A 342 5.71 -6.19 -5.39
N GLU A 343 4.66 -5.49 -4.95
CA GLU A 343 4.45 -5.18 -3.54
C GLU A 343 4.06 -6.45 -2.75
N ASP A 344 4.84 -6.75 -1.70
CA ASP A 344 4.58 -7.83 -0.75
C ASP A 344 3.73 -7.37 0.42
N LEU A 345 3.13 -8.31 1.14
CA LEU A 345 2.23 -8.02 2.25
C LEU A 345 2.72 -8.61 3.56
N HIS A 346 3.00 -7.76 4.54
CA HIS A 346 3.14 -8.13 5.95
C HIS A 346 1.83 -7.94 6.71
N VAL A 347 1.44 -8.93 7.52
CA VAL A 347 0.23 -8.88 8.36
C VAL A 347 0.60 -9.05 9.83
N CYS A 348 0.34 -8.01 10.61
CA CYS A 348 0.43 -8.07 12.07
C CYS A 348 -0.71 -8.88 12.67
N THR A 349 -0.41 -9.85 13.54
CA THR A 349 -1.44 -10.57 14.29
C THR A 349 -1.23 -10.49 15.80
N GLY A 350 -2.33 -10.51 16.55
CA GLY A 350 -2.23 -10.36 17.99
C GLY A 350 -3.53 -10.43 18.77
N PHE A 351 -3.40 -10.63 20.08
CA PHE A 351 -4.49 -10.52 21.05
C PHE A 351 -4.14 -9.51 22.13
N SER A 352 -4.85 -8.38 22.18
CA SER A 352 -4.77 -7.45 23.31
C SER A 352 -6.16 -7.21 23.88
N THR A 353 -6.56 -8.06 24.83
CA THR A 353 -7.58 -7.70 25.81
C THR A 353 -6.90 -7.43 27.14
N TYR A 354 -6.63 -6.16 27.43
CA TYR A 354 -5.95 -5.70 28.66
C TYR A 354 -4.60 -6.39 28.87
N THR A 355 -3.60 -6.00 28.07
CA THR A 355 -2.27 -6.63 28.00
C THR A 355 -1.71 -6.91 29.40
N SER A 356 -1.59 -8.20 29.75
CA SER A 356 -1.04 -8.67 31.02
C SER A 356 0.38 -9.21 30.81
N TRP A 357 1.29 -8.36 30.36
CA TRP A 357 2.68 -8.77 30.09
C TRP A 357 3.40 -9.28 31.35
N PRO A 358 4.23 -10.34 31.29
CA PRO A 358 4.50 -11.21 30.13
C PRO A 358 3.53 -12.41 30.04
N ALA A 359 2.54 -12.53 30.92
CA ALA A 359 1.62 -13.67 30.96
C ALA A 359 0.82 -13.85 29.66
N ILE A 360 0.54 -12.75 28.94
CA ILE A 360 -0.17 -12.79 27.65
C ILE A 360 0.55 -13.68 26.62
N LEU A 361 1.89 -13.66 26.58
CA LEU A 361 2.69 -14.51 25.69
C LEU A 361 2.58 -16.00 26.03
N GLN A 362 2.30 -16.35 27.29
CA GLN A 362 2.11 -17.74 27.68
C GLN A 362 0.70 -18.23 27.34
N ASN A 363 -0.29 -17.33 27.42
CA ASN A 363 -1.68 -17.63 27.06
C ASN A 363 -1.85 -17.79 25.54
N TYR A 364 -1.10 -17.00 24.77
CA TYR A 364 -1.13 -16.97 23.31
C TYR A 364 0.28 -17.23 22.77
N SER A 365 0.78 -18.44 23.00
CA SER A 365 2.17 -18.81 22.73
C SER A 365 2.50 -19.10 21.27
N TYR A 366 1.53 -18.97 20.37
CA TYR A 366 1.71 -19.17 18.94
C TYR A 366 0.64 -18.40 18.18
N VAL A 367 0.97 -17.14 17.92
CA VAL A 367 0.23 -16.18 17.12
C VAL A 367 1.34 -15.54 16.30
N PRO A 368 1.63 -16.04 15.09
CA PRO A 368 2.67 -15.49 14.23
C PRO A 368 2.12 -14.35 13.39
N ASP A 369 2.99 -13.42 13.01
CA ASP A 369 2.70 -12.56 11.87
C ASP A 369 2.76 -13.39 10.59
N ASN A 370 2.11 -12.91 9.52
CA ASN A 370 2.20 -13.54 8.21
C ASN A 370 2.91 -12.59 7.24
N PHE A 371 3.66 -13.15 6.30
CA PHE A 371 4.29 -12.42 5.22
C PHE A 371 3.98 -13.14 3.91
N PHE A 372 3.58 -12.40 2.88
CA PHE A 372 3.20 -12.94 1.58
C PHE A 372 4.02 -12.27 0.50
N HIS A 373 4.82 -13.07 -0.21
CA HIS A 373 5.55 -12.63 -1.39
C HIS A 373 4.59 -12.49 -2.56
N ASN A 374 4.66 -11.39 -3.31
CA ASN A 374 3.92 -11.21 -4.54
C ASN A 374 4.85 -11.45 -5.74
N GLU A 375 4.61 -12.50 -6.51
CA GLU A 375 5.35 -12.72 -7.76
C GLU A 375 4.39 -12.64 -8.94
N GLY A 376 4.33 -11.47 -9.59
CA GLY A 376 3.52 -11.32 -10.81
C GLY A 376 2.01 -11.24 -10.56
N GLY A 377 1.58 -10.58 -9.49
CA GLY A 377 0.18 -10.52 -9.07
C GLY A 377 -0.32 -11.81 -8.40
N VAL A 378 0.60 -12.65 -7.91
CA VAL A 378 0.28 -13.93 -7.26
C VAL A 378 1.02 -14.05 -5.95
N PHE A 379 0.26 -14.18 -4.87
CA PHE A 379 0.81 -14.31 -3.52
C PHE A 379 1.32 -15.72 -3.19
N TYR A 380 2.40 -15.78 -2.42
CA TYR A 380 2.96 -16.98 -1.80
C TYR A 380 3.30 -16.70 -0.34
N GLU A 381 2.75 -17.50 0.57
CA GLU A 381 3.04 -17.31 2.01
C GLU A 381 4.51 -17.67 2.30
N ASP A 382 5.22 -16.76 2.98
CA ASP A 382 6.54 -17.03 3.51
C ASP A 382 6.43 -17.96 4.72
N THR A 383 6.80 -19.22 4.50
CA THR A 383 6.86 -20.21 5.57
C THR A 383 8.28 -20.34 6.14
N THR A 384 9.14 -19.33 5.97
CA THR A 384 10.46 -19.35 6.59
C THR A 384 10.31 -19.10 8.09
N GLY A 385 11.23 -19.64 8.88
CA GLY A 385 11.12 -19.61 10.34
C GLY A 385 11.20 -18.22 11.00
N LEU A 386 11.30 -17.14 10.22
CA LEU A 386 11.36 -15.78 10.74
C LEU A 386 10.00 -15.33 11.27
N PHE A 387 8.94 -15.50 10.46
CA PHE A 387 7.58 -15.12 10.84
C PHE A 387 6.82 -16.27 11.51
N ASP A 388 7.28 -17.52 11.38
CA ASP A 388 6.76 -18.69 12.12
C ASP A 388 7.23 -18.74 13.60
N VAL A 389 7.11 -17.61 14.29
CA VAL A 389 7.42 -17.44 15.71
C VAL A 389 6.30 -16.70 16.42
N ALA A 390 6.17 -16.90 17.73
CA ALA A 390 5.17 -16.17 18.50
C ALA A 390 5.50 -14.67 18.53
N ALA A 391 4.66 -13.86 17.88
CA ALA A 391 4.73 -12.42 17.84
C ALA A 391 3.33 -11.85 18.11
N LEU A 392 3.20 -10.93 19.06
CA LEU A 392 1.94 -10.19 19.22
C LEU A 392 2.20 -8.78 18.72
N SER A 393 1.96 -8.53 17.45
CA SER A 393 2.17 -7.25 16.79
C SER A 393 0.82 -6.55 16.54
N PHE A 394 0.86 -5.22 16.38
CA PHE A 394 -0.33 -4.39 16.21
C PHE A 394 -0.16 -3.43 15.05
N SER A 395 0.90 -2.64 15.09
CA SER A 395 1.22 -1.64 14.07
C SER A 395 2.62 -1.90 13.54
N ALA A 396 2.84 -1.48 12.30
CA ALA A 396 4.09 -1.59 11.60
C ALA A 396 4.29 -0.34 10.72
N ALA A 397 5.54 -0.04 10.40
CA ALA A 397 5.93 0.97 9.44
C ALA A 397 7.07 0.45 8.56
N THR A 398 7.13 0.91 7.32
CA THR A 398 8.17 0.55 6.34
C THR A 398 8.87 1.74 5.71
N GLY A 399 10.09 1.51 5.25
CA GLY A 399 11.03 2.46 4.65
C GLY A 399 12.47 2.00 4.79
N ASP A 400 13.35 2.55 3.98
CA ASP A 400 14.77 2.18 3.90
C ASP A 400 15.61 3.06 4.85
N TYR A 401 15.69 2.65 6.12
CA TYR A 401 16.34 3.45 7.17
C TYR A 401 17.87 3.40 7.09
N ASN A 402 18.42 2.34 6.48
CA ASN A 402 19.85 2.08 6.41
C ASN A 402 20.47 2.54 5.06
N LEU A 403 19.65 3.11 4.17
CA LEU A 403 20.01 3.63 2.85
C LEU A 403 20.67 2.59 1.94
N ASP A 404 20.37 1.32 2.11
CA ASP A 404 20.87 0.25 1.25
C ASP A 404 20.01 0.06 -0.01
N GLY A 405 18.84 0.70 -0.04
CA GLY A 405 17.91 0.70 -1.15
C GLY A 405 16.89 -0.42 -1.13
N PHE A 406 16.74 -1.12 -0.01
CA PHE A 406 15.70 -2.13 0.20
C PHE A 406 14.83 -1.67 1.39
N PRO A 407 13.49 -1.74 1.28
CA PRO A 407 12.62 -1.23 2.33
C PRO A 407 12.66 -2.17 3.55
N ASP A 408 12.92 -1.61 4.72
CA ASP A 408 12.92 -2.34 5.98
C ASP A 408 11.55 -2.32 6.66
N LEU A 409 11.36 -3.17 7.66
CA LEU A 409 10.10 -3.29 8.39
C LEU A 409 10.30 -3.12 9.90
N VAL A 410 9.52 -2.24 10.52
CA VAL A 410 9.57 -1.95 11.96
C VAL A 410 8.21 -2.24 12.60
N ASN A 411 8.16 -3.19 13.54
CA ASN A 411 6.93 -3.61 14.21
C ASN A 411 6.87 -3.15 15.66
N ASN A 412 5.75 -2.53 16.05
CA ASN A 412 5.44 -2.25 17.44
C ASN A 412 4.76 -3.45 18.11
N ARG A 413 5.54 -4.49 18.41
CA ARG A 413 5.07 -5.71 19.08
C ARG A 413 5.01 -5.58 20.60
N VAL A 414 4.15 -6.38 21.23
CA VAL A 414 4.06 -6.48 22.69
C VAL A 414 5.40 -6.93 23.26
N GLY A 415 5.96 -6.11 24.14
CA GLY A 415 7.26 -6.34 24.75
C GLY A 415 7.92 -5.05 25.20
N GLU A 416 9.19 -5.15 25.59
CA GLU A 416 9.98 -3.98 26.04
C GLU A 416 10.61 -3.21 24.88
N TYR A 417 10.79 -3.86 23.72
CA TYR A 417 11.55 -3.32 22.59
C TYR A 417 10.76 -3.44 21.28
N VAL A 418 10.98 -2.46 20.40
CA VAL A 418 10.54 -2.48 19.00
C VAL A 418 11.24 -3.64 18.27
N GLN A 419 10.56 -4.23 17.28
CA GLN A 419 11.19 -5.17 16.37
C GLN A 419 11.61 -4.45 15.09
N VAL A 420 12.85 -4.67 14.66
CA VAL A 420 13.42 -4.14 13.42
C VAL A 420 13.88 -5.31 12.56
N LEU A 421 13.34 -5.39 11.36
CA LEU A 421 13.63 -6.42 10.37
C LEU A 421 14.28 -5.74 9.17
N GLU A 422 15.57 -6.02 8.96
CA GLU A 422 16.33 -5.51 7.81
C GLU A 422 16.07 -6.37 6.59
N ALA A 423 15.78 -5.76 5.45
CA ALA A 423 15.73 -6.46 4.17
C ALA A 423 17.10 -7.10 3.85
N ILE A 424 17.11 -8.12 2.99
CA ILE A 424 18.37 -8.70 2.50
C ILE A 424 18.63 -8.20 1.08
N PRO A 425 19.61 -7.29 0.88
CA PRO A 425 19.92 -6.76 -0.44
C PRO A 425 20.26 -7.83 -1.47
N ASN A 426 19.80 -7.60 -2.69
CA ASN A 426 20.06 -8.44 -3.85
C ASN A 426 20.53 -7.57 -5.07
N ASN A 427 20.44 -8.09 -6.30
CA ASN A 427 20.90 -7.36 -7.50
C ASN A 427 19.80 -6.57 -8.21
N ASN A 428 18.56 -6.64 -7.71
CA ASN A 428 17.46 -5.82 -8.17
C ASN A 428 17.74 -4.35 -7.84
N ARG A 429 16.97 -3.51 -8.49
CA ARG A 429 17.19 -2.08 -8.57
C ARG A 429 15.93 -1.38 -8.12
N TRP A 430 16.08 -0.14 -7.73
CA TRP A 430 15.03 0.59 -7.05
C TRP A 430 15.05 2.07 -7.44
N ILE A 431 13.97 2.77 -7.11
CA ILE A 431 13.93 4.23 -7.09
C ILE A 431 13.10 4.65 -5.87
N LYS A 432 13.58 5.64 -5.13
CA LYS A 432 12.80 6.27 -4.05
C LYS A 432 12.50 7.72 -4.40
N ILE A 433 11.28 8.16 -4.14
CA ILE A 433 10.80 9.48 -4.53
C ILE A 433 10.20 10.17 -3.31
N MET A 434 10.66 11.39 -3.06
CA MET A 434 10.07 12.30 -2.08
C MET A 434 9.47 13.49 -2.84
N LEU A 435 8.30 13.93 -2.41
CA LEU A 435 7.56 15.02 -3.04
C LEU A 435 7.61 16.29 -2.17
N GLU A 436 7.64 17.45 -2.82
CA GLU A 436 7.38 18.76 -2.19
C GLU A 436 6.35 19.54 -3.02
N GLY A 437 5.17 19.74 -2.44
CA GLY A 437 4.11 20.58 -2.99
C GLY A 437 4.44 22.06 -2.89
N THR A 438 4.00 22.84 -3.88
CA THR A 438 4.14 24.31 -3.92
C THR A 438 2.81 25.04 -4.08
N VAL A 439 1.84 24.37 -4.71
CA VAL A 439 0.42 24.74 -4.81
C VAL A 439 -0.43 23.79 -3.98
N SER A 440 -0.15 22.49 -4.08
CA SER A 440 -0.68 21.45 -3.19
C SER A 440 -0.06 21.57 -1.80
N ASN A 441 -0.60 20.82 -0.83
CA ASN A 441 0.03 20.69 0.49
C ASN A 441 1.50 20.28 0.38
N ARG A 442 2.35 20.81 1.26
CA ARG A 442 3.80 20.73 1.08
C ARG A 442 4.34 19.31 1.11
N ASP A 443 3.73 18.44 1.91
CA ASP A 443 4.12 17.02 2.01
C ASP A 443 3.70 16.18 0.78
N GLY A 444 2.95 16.75 -0.17
CA GLY A 444 2.49 16.03 -1.36
C GLY A 444 1.46 14.94 -1.07
N ILE A 445 0.79 14.97 0.09
CA ILE A 445 -0.23 13.98 0.46
C ILE A 445 -1.40 14.05 -0.53
N GLY A 446 -1.81 12.90 -1.04
CA GLY A 446 -2.80 12.75 -2.12
C GLY A 446 -2.19 12.76 -3.52
N ALA A 447 -0.90 13.08 -3.69
CA ALA A 447 -0.24 13.00 -4.99
C ALA A 447 -0.04 11.55 -5.43
N LYS A 448 -0.15 11.31 -6.73
CA LYS A 448 -0.10 9.99 -7.36
C LYS A 448 1.14 9.86 -8.23
N ILE A 449 2.00 8.89 -7.90
CA ILE A 449 3.27 8.63 -8.57
C ILE A 449 3.15 7.35 -9.38
N ARG A 450 3.45 7.43 -10.67
CA ARG A 450 3.50 6.27 -11.57
C ARG A 450 4.87 6.16 -12.20
N VAL A 451 5.48 4.98 -12.13
CA VAL A 451 6.82 4.70 -12.66
C VAL A 451 6.71 3.80 -13.87
N TYR A 452 7.34 4.16 -14.99
CA TYR A 452 7.24 3.44 -16.26
C TYR A 452 8.58 2.89 -16.74
N LYS A 453 8.57 1.60 -17.12
CA LYS A 453 9.65 0.92 -17.84
C LYS A 453 9.10 -0.16 -18.77
N GLY A 454 8.94 0.15 -20.05
CA GLY A 454 8.29 -0.75 -21.01
C GLY A 454 6.82 -1.09 -20.67
N GLY A 455 6.20 -0.27 -19.81
CA GLY A 455 4.92 -0.51 -19.14
C GLY A 455 4.93 0.10 -17.74
N LEU A 456 3.79 0.10 -17.05
CA LEU A 456 3.73 0.50 -15.64
C LEU A 456 4.59 -0.46 -14.79
N GLN A 457 5.39 0.09 -13.89
CA GLN A 457 6.18 -0.66 -12.92
C GLN A 457 5.56 -0.62 -11.53
N GLY A 458 4.89 0.46 -11.18
CA GLY A 458 4.12 0.60 -9.95
C GLY A 458 3.42 1.95 -9.88
N TYR A 459 2.39 1.99 -9.03
CA TYR A 459 1.56 3.16 -8.74
C TYR A 459 1.39 3.33 -7.24
N HIS A 460 1.86 4.45 -6.69
CA HIS A 460 1.65 4.81 -5.29
C HIS A 460 0.91 6.14 -5.18
N MET A 461 0.11 6.29 -4.12
CA MET A 461 -0.43 7.58 -3.70
C MET A 461 0.16 7.92 -2.34
N THR A 462 0.73 9.12 -2.19
CA THR A 462 1.34 9.54 -0.92
C THR A 462 0.25 9.75 0.13
N THR A 463 0.40 9.12 1.29
CA THR A 463 -0.55 9.20 2.41
C THR A 463 0.12 9.61 3.71
N CYS A 464 -0.68 10.08 4.68
CA CYS A 464 -0.22 10.26 6.06
C CYS A 464 -1.28 9.73 7.03
N GLY A 465 -0.94 8.64 7.71
CA GLY A 465 -1.86 7.89 8.56
C GLY A 465 -2.59 6.80 7.78
N GLU A 466 -2.08 5.59 7.89
CA GLU A 466 -2.55 4.43 7.14
C GLU A 466 -2.40 3.15 7.96
N ASN A 467 -2.81 2.01 7.39
CA ASN A 467 -2.82 0.71 8.06
C ASN A 467 -3.43 0.77 9.48
N TYR A 468 -2.88 0.10 10.50
CA TYR A 468 -3.38 0.20 11.88
C TYR A 468 -2.57 1.22 12.70
N MET A 469 -3.03 2.48 12.71
CA MET A 469 -2.38 3.58 13.43
C MET A 469 -0.89 3.73 13.05
N GLY A 470 -0.55 3.40 11.81
CA GLY A 470 0.80 3.46 11.27
C GLY A 470 1.00 4.69 10.39
N GLN A 471 2.27 5.01 10.18
CA GLN A 471 2.73 5.95 9.14
C GLN A 471 4.04 5.39 8.58
N ASN A 472 4.03 5.07 7.29
CA ASN A 472 5.23 4.67 6.57
C ASN A 472 6.09 5.89 6.23
N SER A 473 7.32 5.62 5.78
CA SER A 473 8.20 6.64 5.22
C SER A 473 7.49 7.43 4.12
N ARG A 474 7.78 8.74 4.06
CA ARG A 474 7.33 9.59 2.94
C ARG A 474 8.16 9.35 1.67
N TRP A 475 9.24 8.59 1.74
CA TRP A 475 9.93 8.10 0.56
C TRP A 475 9.11 6.99 -0.09
N GLU A 476 8.42 7.33 -1.17
CA GLU A 476 7.71 6.36 -2.00
C GLU A 476 8.73 5.49 -2.73
N HIS A 477 8.73 4.19 -2.41
CA HIS A 477 9.72 3.23 -2.85
C HIS A 477 9.17 2.36 -3.97
N PHE A 478 9.93 2.18 -5.05
CA PHE A 478 9.56 1.31 -6.16
C PHE A 478 10.72 0.38 -6.51
N GLY A 479 10.48 -0.93 -6.51
CA GLY A 479 11.39 -1.87 -7.14
C GLY A 479 11.27 -1.88 -8.66
N LEU A 480 12.37 -2.21 -9.31
CA LEU A 480 12.54 -2.16 -10.77
C LEU A 480 13.08 -3.48 -11.33
N GLY A 481 13.19 -4.51 -10.49
CA GLY A 481 13.88 -5.75 -10.80
C GLY A 481 15.27 -5.47 -11.36
N LEU A 482 15.57 -6.04 -12.54
CA LEU A 482 16.88 -5.85 -13.20
C LEU A 482 16.92 -4.67 -14.19
N ALA A 483 15.89 -3.82 -14.24
CA ALA A 483 15.78 -2.76 -15.23
C ALA A 483 16.94 -1.76 -15.17
N SER A 484 17.60 -1.53 -16.32
CA SER A 484 18.79 -0.67 -16.34
C SER A 484 18.54 0.83 -16.34
N GLY A 485 17.27 1.25 -16.36
CA GLY A 485 16.81 2.63 -16.41
C GLY A 485 15.30 2.70 -16.37
N ILE A 486 14.76 3.89 -16.18
CA ILE A 486 13.34 4.21 -16.09
C ILE A 486 13.01 5.09 -17.29
N ASP A 487 11.92 4.77 -18.01
CA ASP A 487 11.54 5.49 -19.21
C ASP A 487 10.91 6.83 -18.83
N SER A 488 9.93 6.80 -17.93
CA SER A 488 9.36 8.02 -17.34
C SER A 488 8.78 7.80 -15.95
N ILE A 489 8.64 8.89 -15.20
CA ILE A 489 7.89 8.95 -13.95
C ILE A 489 6.92 10.12 -14.07
N THR A 490 5.67 9.92 -13.70
CA THR A 490 4.67 10.98 -13.61
C THR A 490 4.24 11.20 -12.18
N VAL A 491 4.08 12.47 -11.79
CA VAL A 491 3.47 12.87 -10.52
C VAL A 491 2.21 13.68 -10.82
N HIS A 492 1.05 13.15 -10.46
CA HIS A 492 -0.21 13.89 -10.51
C HIS A 492 -0.45 14.47 -9.13
N TRP A 493 -0.43 15.79 -9.03
CA TRP A 493 -0.58 16.50 -7.77
C TRP A 493 -2.07 16.77 -7.45
N PRO A 494 -2.44 16.91 -6.16
CA PRO A 494 -3.79 17.33 -5.76
C PRO A 494 -4.27 18.63 -6.45
N SER A 495 -3.35 19.57 -6.71
CA SER A 495 -3.63 20.80 -7.46
C SER A 495 -4.09 20.59 -8.92
N GLY A 496 -3.94 19.36 -9.45
CA GLY A 496 -4.15 19.02 -10.85
C GLY A 496 -2.94 19.28 -11.76
N ILE A 497 -1.81 19.75 -11.21
CA ILE A 497 -0.54 19.80 -11.94
C ILE A 497 -0.10 18.35 -12.23
N LEU A 498 0.38 18.12 -13.45
CA LEU A 498 1.03 16.88 -13.85
C LEU A 498 2.49 17.18 -14.13
N ASP A 499 3.37 16.60 -13.32
CA ASP A 499 4.80 16.61 -13.58
C ASP A 499 5.28 15.31 -14.23
N GLN A 500 6.24 15.41 -15.14
CA GLN A 500 6.77 14.25 -15.86
C GLN A 500 8.29 14.31 -16.05
N TYR A 501 8.97 13.21 -15.72
CA TYR A 501 10.42 13.09 -15.76
C TYR A 501 10.81 11.91 -16.63
N TYR A 502 11.85 12.03 -17.47
CA TYR A 502 12.22 11.02 -18.45
C TYR A 502 13.65 10.52 -18.29
N ASN A 503 13.92 9.31 -18.79
CA ASN A 503 15.26 8.74 -18.95
C ASN A 503 16.09 8.75 -17.64
N LEU A 504 15.46 8.34 -16.55
CA LEU A 504 16.09 8.35 -15.23
C LEU A 504 16.93 7.09 -15.00
N ALA A 505 18.03 7.24 -14.28
CA ALA A 505 18.81 6.11 -13.80
C ALA A 505 18.11 5.43 -12.62
N PRO A 506 18.29 4.13 -12.41
CA PRO A 506 17.83 3.46 -11.20
C PRO A 506 18.85 3.64 -10.06
N ASN A 507 18.53 3.11 -8.88
CA ASN A 507 19.31 3.08 -7.65
C ASN A 507 19.67 4.48 -7.13
N GLN A 508 18.66 5.33 -7.04
CA GLN A 508 18.81 6.68 -6.51
C GLN A 508 17.53 7.14 -5.81
N SER A 509 17.72 8.11 -4.92
CA SER A 509 16.66 8.86 -4.29
C SER A 509 16.46 10.17 -5.04
N LEU A 510 15.23 10.49 -5.41
CA LEU A 510 14.86 11.70 -6.16
C LEU A 510 13.90 12.55 -5.34
N PHE A 511 14.11 13.85 -5.40
CA PHE A 511 13.24 14.84 -4.79
C PHE A 511 12.55 15.63 -5.90
N PHE A 512 11.22 15.57 -5.96
CA PHE A 512 10.43 16.24 -6.98
C PHE A 512 9.62 17.37 -6.36
N VAL A 513 9.79 18.56 -6.93
CA VAL A 513 9.06 19.77 -6.52
C VAL A 513 7.96 20.03 -7.53
N GLU A 514 6.74 20.28 -7.03
CA GLU A 514 5.57 20.52 -7.85
C GLU A 514 5.77 21.67 -8.85
N GLY A 515 5.53 21.39 -10.12
CA GLY A 515 5.64 22.33 -11.23
C GLY A 515 7.06 22.53 -11.76
N GLU A 516 8.05 21.78 -11.27
CA GLU A 516 9.44 21.86 -11.75
C GLU A 516 9.77 20.96 -12.95
N THR A 517 8.77 20.31 -13.55
CA THR A 517 8.98 19.47 -14.75
C THR A 517 9.87 20.15 -15.77
N GLN A 518 10.98 19.48 -16.09
CA GLN A 518 11.75 19.79 -17.29
C GLN A 518 10.82 19.45 -18.47
N PRO A 519 10.52 20.39 -19.39
CA PRO A 519 9.75 20.06 -20.58
C PRO A 519 10.40 18.85 -21.25
N ASP A 520 9.57 17.95 -21.79
CA ASP A 520 10.06 16.79 -22.53
C ASP A 520 11.19 17.26 -23.45
N PRO A 521 12.40 16.67 -23.37
CA PRO A 521 13.47 17.00 -24.30
C PRO A 521 12.99 16.91 -25.75
N CYS A 522 12.01 16.07 -26.04
CA CYS A 522 11.35 15.88 -27.33
C CYS A 522 10.27 16.94 -27.65
N GLU A 523 9.90 17.83 -26.72
CA GLU A 523 9.12 19.04 -27.03
C GLU A 523 10.01 20.25 -27.39
N THR A 524 11.25 20.30 -26.89
CA THR A 524 12.13 21.47 -27.02
C THR A 524 13.35 21.24 -27.91
N GLU A 525 13.76 19.99 -28.12
CA GLU A 525 14.86 19.57 -28.97
C GLU A 525 14.44 18.41 -29.91
N PRO A 526 15.15 18.20 -31.03
CA PRO A 526 14.94 17.03 -31.87
C PRO A 526 15.29 15.77 -31.08
N CYS A 527 14.37 14.82 -31.07
CA CYS A 527 14.40 13.58 -30.32
C CYS A 527 14.42 12.42 -31.32
N PRO A 528 15.62 11.94 -31.67
CA PRO A 528 15.80 10.92 -32.69
C PRO A 528 15.38 9.56 -32.11
N GLY A 529 14.45 8.89 -32.78
CA GLY A 529 14.00 7.55 -32.41
C GLY A 529 13.05 6.97 -33.46
N CYS A 530 12.50 5.80 -33.19
CA CYS A 530 11.59 5.16 -34.13
C CYS A 530 10.17 5.73 -34.05
N THR A 531 9.75 6.45 -35.07
CA THR A 531 8.46 7.18 -35.08
C THR A 531 7.27 6.37 -35.62
N TYR A 532 7.48 5.11 -35.99
CA TYR A 532 6.45 4.29 -36.65
C TYR A 532 5.71 3.40 -35.63
N PRO A 533 4.39 3.59 -35.37
CA PRO A 533 3.64 2.82 -34.37
C PRO A 533 3.58 1.31 -34.61
N ALA A 534 3.89 0.87 -35.83
CA ALA A 534 3.95 -0.53 -36.20
C ALA A 534 5.33 -1.16 -35.95
N ALA A 535 6.35 -0.36 -35.62
CA ALA A 535 7.68 -0.85 -35.33
C ALA A 535 7.74 -1.49 -33.94
N CYS A 536 8.64 -2.44 -33.81
CA CYS A 536 8.88 -3.26 -32.63
C CYS A 536 9.59 -2.49 -31.52
N ASN A 537 10.35 -1.48 -31.91
CA ASN A 537 10.96 -0.50 -31.02
C ASN A 537 10.32 0.87 -31.22
N PHE A 538 9.02 0.92 -31.56
CA PHE A 538 8.30 2.17 -31.66
C PHE A 538 8.51 2.99 -30.39
N ASP A 539 8.97 4.22 -30.60
CA ASP A 539 9.17 5.21 -29.56
C ASP A 539 8.09 6.28 -29.74
N SER A 540 7.10 6.26 -28.83
CA SER A 540 6.01 7.23 -28.82
C SER A 540 6.45 8.65 -28.47
N THR A 541 7.68 8.82 -27.97
CA THR A 541 8.27 10.13 -27.61
C THR A 541 9.13 10.70 -28.73
N ALA A 542 9.55 9.88 -29.69
CA ALA A 542 10.36 10.33 -30.82
C ALA A 542 9.59 11.30 -31.74
N ASN A 543 10.19 12.46 -31.99
CA ASN A 543 9.66 13.48 -32.92
C ASN A 543 10.49 13.59 -34.21
N GLU A 544 11.65 12.93 -34.26
CA GLU A 544 12.54 12.85 -35.41
C GLU A 544 12.86 11.38 -35.69
N GLU A 545 12.57 10.93 -36.91
CA GLU A 545 12.93 9.57 -37.33
C GLU A 545 14.45 9.46 -37.51
N ASP A 546 15.09 8.60 -36.73
CA ASP A 546 16.54 8.41 -36.74
C ASP A 546 17.01 7.20 -37.56
N GLY A 547 16.06 6.45 -38.13
CA GLY A 547 16.30 5.26 -38.92
C GLY A 547 16.53 4.00 -38.08
N THR A 548 16.26 4.05 -36.78
CA THR A 548 16.40 2.88 -35.89
C THR A 548 15.16 1.99 -35.88
N CYS A 549 14.07 2.34 -36.57
CA CYS A 549 12.87 1.50 -36.60
C CYS A 549 13.14 0.05 -37.00
N ASP A 550 12.89 -0.83 -36.04
CA ASP A 550 12.90 -2.27 -36.18
C ASP A 550 11.48 -2.77 -36.45
N PHE A 551 11.30 -3.54 -37.52
CA PHE A 551 10.03 -4.19 -37.84
C PHE A 551 10.13 -5.72 -37.74
N SER A 552 11.19 -6.24 -37.13
CA SER A 552 11.48 -7.68 -37.04
C SER A 552 10.38 -8.49 -36.34
N CYS A 553 9.77 -7.94 -35.28
CA CYS A 553 8.63 -8.54 -34.57
C CYS A 553 7.36 -8.67 -35.41
N LEU A 554 7.19 -7.86 -36.48
CA LEU A 554 6.08 -8.05 -37.42
C LEU A 554 6.32 -9.22 -38.37
N ILE A 555 7.54 -9.76 -38.41
CA ILE A 555 7.92 -10.85 -39.31
C ILE A 555 7.88 -12.16 -38.53
N ASN A 556 6.67 -12.68 -38.35
CA ASN A 556 6.48 -14.09 -37.98
C ASN A 556 6.83 -14.98 -39.20
N ALA A 557 7.40 -16.16 -38.94
CA ALA A 557 7.59 -17.29 -39.87
C ALA A 557 6.37 -17.68 -40.73
N THR A 558 5.18 -17.10 -40.45
CA THR A 558 3.94 -17.30 -41.21
C THR A 558 3.79 -16.35 -42.42
N THR A 559 4.71 -15.41 -42.64
CA THR A 559 4.59 -14.37 -43.68
C THR A 559 5.19 -14.76 -45.04
N CYS A 560 5.94 -15.86 -45.11
CA CYS A 560 6.50 -16.32 -46.37
C CYS A 560 5.40 -16.88 -47.28
N GLY A 561 5.25 -16.28 -48.46
CA GLY A 561 4.27 -16.73 -49.46
C GLY A 561 4.53 -18.17 -49.92
N PRO A 562 3.53 -18.83 -50.53
CA PRO A 562 3.66 -20.22 -50.99
C PRO A 562 4.93 -20.44 -51.82
N GLY A 563 5.79 -21.36 -51.37
CA GLY A 563 7.07 -21.69 -52.04
C GLY A 563 8.33 -21.04 -51.45
N THR A 564 8.21 -20.32 -50.32
CA THR A 564 9.34 -19.77 -49.57
C THR A 564 9.30 -20.19 -48.11
N GLU A 565 10.47 -20.39 -47.50
CA GLU A 565 10.67 -20.70 -46.09
C GLU A 565 11.51 -19.58 -45.44
N TRP A 566 11.22 -19.27 -44.18
CA TRP A 566 11.95 -18.23 -43.46
C TRP A 566 13.35 -18.73 -43.09
N ASN A 567 14.39 -17.99 -43.49
CA ASN A 567 15.76 -18.27 -43.09
C ASN A 567 16.16 -17.37 -41.92
N GLU A 568 16.18 -17.94 -40.71
CA GLU A 568 16.48 -17.22 -39.47
C GLU A 568 17.89 -16.58 -39.45
N PHE A 569 18.84 -17.13 -40.19
CA PHE A 569 20.22 -16.65 -40.18
C PHE A 569 20.41 -15.36 -40.98
N ILE A 570 19.62 -15.16 -42.03
CA ILE A 570 19.70 -13.97 -42.90
C ILE A 570 18.44 -13.09 -42.85
N GLN A 571 17.45 -13.47 -42.04
CA GLN A 571 16.21 -12.71 -41.81
C GLN A 571 15.46 -12.41 -43.13
N GLN A 572 15.36 -13.40 -44.02
CA GLN A 572 14.67 -13.28 -45.31
C GLN A 572 13.91 -14.58 -45.65
N CYS A 573 12.79 -14.45 -46.36
CA CYS A 573 12.13 -15.60 -47.00
C CYS A 573 13.01 -16.10 -48.16
N VAL A 574 13.53 -17.31 -48.04
CA VAL A 574 14.30 -17.98 -49.10
C VAL A 574 13.42 -19.00 -49.80
N GLN A 575 13.69 -19.32 -51.07
CA GLN A 575 12.98 -20.42 -51.72
C GLN A 575 13.24 -21.73 -50.96
N ALA A 576 12.18 -22.49 -50.69
CA ALA A 576 12.31 -23.85 -50.22
C ALA A 576 13.15 -24.64 -51.24
N GLU A 577 14.15 -25.39 -50.79
CA GLU A 577 15.11 -26.09 -51.67
C GLU A 577 14.41 -27.10 -52.59
N ASN A 578 14.00 -26.65 -53.77
CA ASN A 578 14.03 -27.31 -55.08
C ASN A 578 13.00 -26.69 -56.01
N LEU A 579 13.49 -25.96 -57.02
CA LEU A 579 12.97 -25.74 -58.40
C LEU A 579 13.34 -24.31 -58.82
N CYS A 580 14.22 -24.17 -59.82
CA CYS A 580 14.59 -22.88 -60.41
C CYS A 580 13.33 -22.17 -60.94
N PRO A 581 12.94 -21.00 -60.41
CA PRO A 581 11.67 -20.34 -60.74
C PRO A 581 11.62 -19.68 -62.13
N THR A 582 12.65 -19.86 -62.96
CA THR A 582 12.79 -19.23 -64.28
C THR A 582 12.72 -20.21 -65.46
N ASP A 583 12.58 -21.51 -65.19
CA ASP A 583 12.33 -22.54 -66.20
C ASP A 583 10.82 -22.78 -66.31
N LEU A 584 10.17 -21.98 -67.15
CA LEU A 584 8.72 -22.00 -67.33
C LEU A 584 8.25 -23.17 -68.19
N ASN A 585 9.17 -23.85 -68.86
CA ASN A 585 8.87 -24.95 -69.78
C ASN A 585 9.29 -26.34 -69.23
N GLY A 586 10.05 -26.40 -68.14
CA GLY A 586 10.44 -27.60 -67.42
C GLY A 586 11.62 -28.36 -68.02
N ASP A 587 12.45 -27.71 -68.85
CA ASP A 587 13.61 -28.33 -69.52
C ASP A 587 14.94 -28.18 -68.77
N GLN A 588 14.89 -27.60 -67.57
CA GLN A 588 16.01 -27.33 -66.66
C GLN A 588 17.04 -26.33 -67.20
N VAL A 589 16.67 -25.56 -68.22
CA VAL A 589 17.47 -24.46 -68.77
C VAL A 589 16.62 -23.19 -68.72
N THR A 590 17.24 -22.02 -68.59
CA THR A 590 16.54 -20.72 -68.72
C THR A 590 17.01 -20.07 -70.01
N ASP A 591 16.17 -20.09 -71.04
CA ASP A 591 16.50 -19.57 -72.37
C ASP A 591 15.35 -18.76 -73.02
N VAL A 592 15.45 -18.53 -74.33
CA VAL A 592 14.45 -17.74 -75.08
C VAL A 592 13.06 -18.39 -75.04
N GLY A 593 12.98 -19.71 -74.88
CA GLY A 593 11.74 -20.45 -74.72
C GLY A 593 10.94 -20.00 -73.50
N ASP A 594 11.60 -19.82 -72.36
CA ASP A 594 10.97 -19.35 -71.12
C ASP A 594 10.52 -17.89 -71.23
N LEU A 595 11.35 -17.05 -71.87
CA LEU A 595 11.02 -15.64 -72.09
C LEU A 595 9.76 -15.48 -72.96
N LEU A 596 9.55 -16.37 -73.93
CA LEU A 596 8.35 -16.34 -74.78
C LEU A 596 7.09 -16.78 -74.01
N ILE A 597 7.21 -17.74 -73.09
CA ILE A 597 6.08 -18.15 -72.22
C ILE A 597 5.71 -17.03 -71.26
N PHE A 598 6.71 -16.39 -70.65
CA PHE A 598 6.51 -15.24 -69.75
C PHE A 598 5.80 -14.07 -70.46
N LEU A 599 6.25 -13.72 -71.66
CA LEU A 599 5.64 -12.62 -72.45
C LEU A 599 4.22 -12.95 -72.94
N ALA A 600 3.87 -14.23 -73.11
CA ALA A 600 2.53 -14.65 -73.50
C ALA A 600 1.51 -14.60 -72.34
N MET A 601 1.98 -14.53 -71.09
CA MET A 601 1.14 -14.47 -69.88
C MET A 601 1.00 -13.05 -69.31
N PHE A 602 1.67 -12.05 -69.90
CA PHE A 602 1.49 -10.64 -69.54
C PHE A 602 0.05 -10.20 -69.88
N ALA A 603 -0.72 -9.85 -68.84
CA ALA A 603 -2.13 -9.42 -68.87
C ALA A 603 -3.21 -10.49 -68.62
N ILE A 604 -2.88 -11.60 -67.93
CA ILE A 604 -3.88 -12.45 -67.28
C ILE A 604 -3.86 -12.14 -65.78
N ASP A 605 -5.00 -11.91 -65.15
CA ASP A 605 -5.08 -11.72 -63.70
C ASP A 605 -4.61 -13.01 -62.99
N CYS A 606 -3.72 -12.87 -62.00
CA CYS A 606 -3.30 -13.99 -61.15
C CYS A 606 -4.50 -14.49 -60.32
N PRO A 607 -4.74 -15.81 -60.24
CA PRO A 607 -5.74 -16.38 -59.33
C PRO A 607 -5.38 -16.19 -57.86
#